data_AF-A0A950D9N2-F1
#
_entry.id   AF-A0A950D9N2-F1
#
_cell.length_a   1.000
_cell.length_b   1.000
_cell.length_c   1.000
_cell.angle_alpha   90.00
_cell.angle_beta   90.00
_cell.angle_gamma   90.00
#
_symmetry.space_group_name_H-M   'P 1'
#
loop_
_entity.id
_entity.type
_entity.pdbx_description
1 polymer ?
#
loop_
_entity_poly.entity_id
_entity_poly.type
_entity_poly.pdbx_seq_one_letter_code
_entity_poly.pdbx_strand_id
1 'polypeptide(L)'
;MNLRLITALFLAFGLLLTADLSVAQSAGDGQVQTGTDQVILTRWALQHIMARHWPDSTATGAGKFQAGTTEATLRDMINQAVRNGRARHNTHGRPGTIYEYDFQRQIGTTIDGGPASRLRVVVSNRNEVITAFPF
;
A
#
# COMPACT_ATOMS: atom_id res chain seq x y z
N MET A 1 68.06 31.96 -13.30
CA MET A 1 66.68 31.88 -12.79
C MET A 1 66.64 30.80 -11.72
N ASN A 2 66.47 31.23 -10.47
CA ASN A 2 66.50 30.37 -9.29
C ASN A 2 65.09 29.83 -9.02
N LEU A 3 64.94 28.52 -8.80
CA LEU A 3 63.93 28.03 -7.87
C LEU A 3 64.44 26.73 -7.22
N ARG A 4 64.72 26.83 -5.92
CA ARG A 4 64.89 25.70 -5.00
C ARG A 4 63.54 25.46 -4.29
N LEU A 5 63.51 24.39 -3.50
CA LEU A 5 62.57 24.07 -2.40
C LEU A 5 61.41 23.16 -2.82
N ILE A 6 60.96 22.16 -2.06
CA ILE A 6 61.35 21.57 -0.77
C ILE A 6 60.66 20.20 -0.71
N THR A 7 61.34 19.21 -0.12
CA THR A 7 60.80 17.92 0.31
C THR A 7 59.79 18.11 1.45
N ALA A 8 58.58 17.56 1.33
CA ALA A 8 57.65 17.43 2.45
C ALA A 8 57.31 15.94 2.68
N LEU A 9 58.04 15.36 3.64
CA LEU A 9 57.77 14.11 4.30
C LEU A 9 56.75 14.40 5.40
N PHE A 10 55.56 13.79 5.35
CA PHE A 10 54.67 13.70 6.51
C PHE A 10 54.52 12.23 6.90
N LEU A 11 55.13 11.92 8.04
CA LEU A 11 54.99 10.70 8.83
C LEU A 11 54.19 11.09 10.07
N ALA A 12 53.06 10.42 10.33
CA ALA A 12 52.40 10.21 11.64
C ALA A 12 50.93 9.81 11.41
N PHE A 13 50.22 9.05 12.24
CA PHE A 13 50.46 8.19 13.41
C PHE A 13 49.04 7.82 13.94
N GLY A 14 48.86 6.65 14.54
CA GLY A 14 47.68 6.28 15.37
C GLY A 14 46.54 5.58 14.61
N LEU A 15 46.22 4.30 14.80
CA LEU A 15 45.82 3.56 16.01
C LEU A 15 44.53 4.11 16.65
N LEU A 16 43.38 3.45 16.44
CA LEU A 16 42.71 2.62 17.45
C LEU A 16 41.41 2.01 16.90
N LEU A 17 41.18 0.78 17.33
CA LEU A 17 40.01 -0.06 17.12
C LEU A 17 38.95 0.27 18.18
N THR A 18 37.70 0.57 17.79
CA THR A 18 36.52 0.31 18.65
C THR A 18 35.35 -0.13 17.79
N ALA A 19 34.84 -1.33 18.09
CA ALA A 19 33.55 -1.81 17.62
C ALA A 19 32.48 -1.20 18.54
N ASP A 20 31.51 -0.49 17.97
CA ASP A 20 30.32 -0.06 18.72
C ASP A 20 29.12 -0.92 18.29
N LEU A 21 28.88 -2.00 19.05
CA LEU A 21 27.56 -2.61 19.17
C LEU A 21 26.68 -1.65 19.97
N SER A 22 25.78 -0.95 19.29
CA SER A 22 24.67 -0.24 19.96
C SER A 22 23.42 -1.12 19.92
N VAL A 23 23.25 -1.92 20.98
CA VAL A 23 21.92 -2.41 21.38
C VAL A 23 21.22 -1.26 22.09
N ALA A 24 20.17 -0.73 21.47
CA ALA A 24 19.16 0.08 22.14
C ALA A 24 17.79 -0.55 21.86
N GLN A 25 17.34 -1.34 22.83
CA GLN A 25 15.97 -1.82 22.95
C GLN A 25 15.17 -0.71 23.65
N SER A 26 14.16 -0.13 22.99
CA SER A 26 13.14 0.66 23.67
C SER A 26 11.77 0.01 23.48
N ALA A 27 11.24 -0.55 24.57
CA ALA A 27 9.83 -0.84 24.73
C ALA A 27 9.07 0.47 24.99
N GLY A 28 7.86 0.59 24.44
CA GLY A 28 6.89 1.62 24.83
C GLY A 28 6.34 2.43 23.66
N ASP A 29 5.02 2.34 23.52
CA ASP A 29 4.10 3.09 22.66
C ASP A 29 4.02 2.74 21.17
N GLY A 30 2.87 2.14 20.84
CA GLY A 30 2.45 1.67 19.53
C GLY A 30 2.65 2.73 18.47
N GLN A 31 3.74 2.56 17.72
CA GLN A 31 3.99 3.27 16.49
C GLN A 31 2.89 2.89 15.49
N VAL A 32 1.99 3.84 15.22
CA VAL A 32 1.15 3.85 14.03
C VAL A 32 2.08 3.60 12.84
N GLN A 33 1.93 2.45 12.18
CA GLN A 33 2.69 2.12 10.98
C GLN A 33 2.30 3.09 9.85
N THR A 34 2.93 4.25 9.81
CA THR A 34 2.97 5.15 8.65
C THR A 34 3.97 4.60 7.62
N GLY A 35 3.70 3.39 7.13
CA GLY A 35 4.27 2.93 5.87
C GLY A 35 3.46 3.56 4.72
N THR A 36 4.12 4.02 3.67
CA THR A 36 3.54 4.52 2.40
C THR A 36 2.60 3.54 1.66
N ASP A 37 2.34 2.39 2.29
CA ASP A 37 1.79 1.17 1.72
C ASP A 37 0.42 0.83 2.34
N GLN A 38 -0.12 1.75 3.15
CA GLN A 38 -1.47 1.67 3.70
C GLN A 38 -2.31 2.85 3.22
N VAL A 39 -3.52 2.54 2.74
CA VAL A 39 -4.50 3.55 2.32
C VAL A 39 -5.53 3.81 3.42
N ILE A 40 -6.11 5.01 3.40
CA ILE A 40 -7.13 5.42 4.36
C ILE A 40 -8.49 4.90 3.88
N LEU A 41 -9.00 3.84 4.51
CA LEU A 41 -10.38 3.40 4.36
C LEU A 41 -11.28 4.23 5.29
N THR A 42 -11.87 5.29 4.74
CA THR A 42 -12.80 6.15 5.48
C THR A 42 -14.14 5.46 5.73
N ARG A 43 -14.91 5.94 6.72
CA ARG A 43 -16.26 5.44 7.00
C ARG A 43 -17.18 5.56 5.77
N TRP A 44 -17.08 6.65 5.02
CA TRP A 44 -17.88 6.88 3.81
C TRP A 44 -17.54 5.87 2.71
N ALA A 45 -16.25 5.60 2.48
CA ALA A 45 -15.81 4.61 1.51
C ALA A 45 -16.26 3.20 1.89
N LEU A 46 -16.12 2.83 3.17
CA LEU A 46 -16.62 1.56 3.68
C LEU A 46 -18.14 1.43 3.48
N GLN A 47 -18.92 2.45 3.83
CA GLN A 47 -20.36 2.46 3.62
C GLN A 47 -20.74 2.32 2.14
N HIS A 48 -20.02 3.00 1.23
CA HIS A 48 -20.21 2.84 -0.21
C HIS A 48 -19.94 1.39 -0.65
N ILE A 49 -18.81 0.82 -0.20
CA ILE A 49 -18.42 -0.56 -0.52
C ILE A 49 -19.47 -1.53 0.01
N MET A 50 -19.93 -1.37 1.24
CA MET A 50 -20.97 -2.24 1.80
C MET A 50 -22.29 -2.08 1.04
N ALA A 51 -22.74 -0.85 0.79
CA ALA A 51 -24.00 -0.60 0.10
C ALA A 51 -24.03 -1.19 -1.32
N ARG A 52 -22.89 -1.21 -2.03
CA ARG A 52 -22.84 -1.62 -3.45
C ARG A 52 -22.22 -2.98 -3.71
N HIS A 53 -21.26 -3.40 -2.91
CA HIS A 53 -20.36 -4.51 -3.21
C HIS A 53 -20.34 -5.59 -2.11
N TRP A 54 -21.05 -5.42 -0.99
CA TRP A 54 -21.13 -6.47 0.02
C TRP A 54 -21.78 -7.75 -0.52
N PRO A 55 -21.50 -8.93 0.08
CA PRO A 55 -22.04 -10.20 -0.42
C PRO A 55 -23.57 -10.25 -0.53
N ASP A 56 -24.28 -9.56 0.36
CA ASP A 56 -25.75 -9.50 0.41
C ASP A 56 -26.33 -8.21 -0.21
N SER A 57 -25.48 -7.33 -0.76
CA SER A 57 -25.93 -6.09 -1.39
C SER A 57 -26.78 -6.38 -2.62
N THR A 58 -27.98 -5.80 -2.68
CA THR A 58 -28.90 -5.90 -3.82
C THR A 58 -28.58 -4.95 -4.97
N ALA A 59 -27.51 -4.14 -4.86
CA ALA A 59 -27.15 -3.18 -5.91
C ALA A 59 -26.84 -3.90 -7.24
N THR A 60 -27.51 -3.49 -8.31
CA THR A 60 -27.27 -4.03 -9.65
C THR A 60 -26.02 -3.39 -10.29
N GLY A 61 -25.46 -4.06 -11.31
CA GLY A 61 -24.33 -3.53 -12.06
C GLY A 61 -23.04 -3.39 -11.23
N ALA A 62 -22.80 -4.33 -10.31
CA ALA A 62 -21.66 -4.28 -9.39
C ALA A 62 -21.18 -5.70 -9.04
N GLY A 63 -19.86 -5.91 -9.06
CA GLY A 63 -19.27 -7.12 -8.47
C GLY A 63 -19.47 -7.15 -6.96
N LYS A 64 -19.54 -8.36 -6.40
CA LYS A 64 -19.85 -8.60 -4.98
C LYS A 64 -18.74 -9.36 -4.30
N PHE A 65 -18.38 -8.97 -3.08
CA PHE A 65 -17.49 -9.76 -2.24
C PHE A 65 -18.11 -11.12 -1.91
N GLN A 66 -17.25 -12.09 -1.60
CA GLN A 66 -17.69 -13.42 -1.19
C GLN A 66 -18.29 -13.38 0.22
N ALA A 67 -19.30 -14.23 0.48
CA ALA A 67 -19.84 -14.45 1.81
C ALA A 67 -18.74 -14.73 2.84
N GLY A 68 -18.88 -14.16 4.04
CA GLY A 68 -17.87 -14.23 5.10
C GLY A 68 -16.77 -13.15 5.02
N THR A 69 -16.77 -12.29 4.00
CA THR A 69 -15.91 -11.09 4.00
C THR A 69 -16.27 -10.20 5.18
N THR A 70 -15.26 -9.79 5.94
CA THR A 70 -15.34 -8.83 7.05
C THR A 70 -14.63 -7.53 6.69
N GLU A 71 -14.88 -6.45 7.45
CA GLU A 71 -14.13 -5.19 7.25
C GLU A 71 -12.61 -5.40 7.36
N ALA A 72 -12.16 -6.24 8.29
CA ALA A 72 -10.75 -6.56 8.46
C ALA A 72 -10.18 -7.23 7.19
N THR A 73 -10.87 -8.23 6.64
CA THR A 73 -10.43 -8.88 5.38
C THR A 73 -10.49 -7.94 4.18
N LEU A 74 -11.49 -7.06 4.11
CA LEU A 74 -11.58 -6.03 3.06
C LEU A 74 -10.38 -5.08 3.14
N ARG A 75 -10.05 -4.59 4.34
CA ARG A 75 -8.93 -3.67 4.56
C ARG A 75 -7.60 -4.32 4.18
N ASP A 76 -7.39 -5.58 4.57
CA ASP A 76 -6.21 -6.34 4.19
C ASP A 76 -6.11 -6.51 2.66
N MET A 77 -7.19 -6.95 2.01
CA MET A 77 -7.24 -7.09 0.56
C MET A 77 -6.98 -5.76 -0.19
N ILE A 78 -7.55 -4.65 0.29
CA ILE A 78 -7.32 -3.32 -0.26
C ILE A 78 -5.83 -2.97 -0.19
N ASN A 79 -5.21 -3.15 0.98
CA ASN A 79 -3.80 -2.85 1.17
C ASN A 79 -2.90 -3.76 0.32
N GLN A 80 -3.22 -5.05 0.20
CA GLN A 80 -2.50 -5.96 -0.71
C GLN A 80 -2.60 -5.51 -2.17
N ALA A 81 -3.78 -5.10 -2.61
CA ALA A 81 -3.98 -4.63 -3.98
C ALA A 81 -3.23 -3.32 -4.26
N VAL A 82 -3.14 -2.41 -3.30
CA VAL A 82 -2.38 -1.16 -3.45
C VAL A 82 -0.88 -1.43 -3.50
N ARG A 83 -0.37 -2.36 -2.69
CA ARG A 83 1.06 -2.71 -2.63
C ARG A 83 1.53 -3.48 -3.87
N ASN A 84 0.76 -4.46 -4.29
CA ASN A 84 1.21 -5.47 -5.26
C ASN A 84 0.51 -5.36 -6.62
N GLY A 85 -0.54 -4.54 -6.71
CA GLY A 85 -1.37 -4.43 -7.90
C GLY A 85 -0.77 -3.56 -9.00
N ARG A 86 -1.28 -3.77 -10.21
CA ARG A 86 -0.99 -2.90 -11.36
C ARG A 86 -1.67 -1.55 -11.15
N ALA A 87 -0.88 -0.51 -10.94
CA ALA A 87 -1.34 0.87 -10.85
C ALA A 87 -1.58 1.48 -12.24
N ARG A 88 -2.64 2.27 -12.38
CA ARG A 88 -2.91 3.11 -13.56
C ARG A 88 -3.73 4.34 -13.18
N HIS A 89 -3.69 5.37 -14.01
CA HIS A 89 -4.55 6.54 -13.82
C HIS A 89 -6.02 6.15 -13.78
N ASN A 90 -6.78 6.87 -12.94
CA ASN A 90 -8.23 6.78 -12.94
C ASN A 90 -8.79 7.22 -14.31
N THR A 91 -10.00 6.75 -14.61
CA THR A 91 -10.61 6.88 -15.94
C THR A 91 -11.39 8.18 -16.07
N HIS A 92 -11.64 8.61 -17.32
CA HIS A 92 -12.46 9.81 -17.63
C HIS A 92 -11.90 11.11 -17.04
N GLY A 93 -10.57 11.25 -16.95
CA GLY A 93 -9.91 12.43 -16.40
C GLY A 93 -10.16 12.65 -14.90
N ARG A 94 -10.78 11.69 -14.20
CA ARG A 94 -10.96 11.77 -12.76
C ARG A 94 -9.60 11.66 -12.05
N PRO A 95 -9.37 12.43 -10.98
CA PRO A 95 -8.15 12.29 -10.19
C PRO A 95 -8.09 10.92 -9.49
N GLY A 96 -6.90 10.54 -9.05
CA GLY A 96 -6.63 9.30 -8.34
C GLY A 96 -6.02 8.19 -9.19
N THR A 97 -5.77 7.08 -8.52
CA THR A 97 -5.09 5.89 -9.06
C THR A 97 -6.00 4.68 -8.89
N ILE A 98 -6.04 3.85 -9.93
CA ILE A 98 -6.66 2.54 -9.89
C ILE A 98 -5.57 1.52 -9.68
N TYR A 99 -5.75 0.65 -8.68
CA TYR A 99 -4.93 -0.52 -8.44
C TYR A 99 -5.74 -1.77 -8.75
N GLU A 100 -5.16 -2.69 -9.51
CA GLU A 100 -5.78 -3.97 -9.86
C GLU A 100 -4.86 -5.11 -9.47
N TYR A 101 -5.36 -6.04 -8.67
CA TYR A 101 -4.59 -7.18 -8.19
C TYR A 101 -5.40 -8.47 -8.28
N ASP A 102 -4.74 -9.57 -8.63
CA ASP A 102 -5.35 -10.90 -8.74
C ASP A 102 -4.91 -11.77 -7.55
N PHE A 103 -5.87 -12.20 -6.74
CA PHE A 103 -5.63 -13.01 -5.55
C PHE A 103 -5.40 -14.48 -5.85
N GLN A 104 -5.49 -14.93 -7.11
CA GLN A 104 -5.34 -16.33 -7.53
C GLN A 104 -6.32 -17.29 -6.83
N ARG A 105 -7.38 -16.75 -6.23
CA ARG A 105 -8.48 -17.45 -5.58
C ARG A 105 -9.75 -16.64 -5.73
N GLN A 106 -10.91 -17.28 -5.63
CA GLN A 106 -12.17 -16.54 -5.63
C GLN A 106 -12.24 -15.63 -4.40
N ILE A 107 -12.59 -14.37 -4.64
CA ILE A 107 -12.82 -13.33 -3.61
C ILE A 107 -14.25 -12.76 -3.69
N GLY A 108 -15.02 -13.17 -4.71
CA GLY A 108 -16.34 -12.64 -4.97
C GLY A 108 -16.90 -13.05 -6.32
N THR A 109 -17.76 -12.19 -6.85
CA THR A 109 -18.37 -12.28 -8.17
C THR A 109 -18.18 -10.99 -8.96
N THR A 110 -18.11 -11.13 -10.28
CA THR A 110 -18.06 -10.02 -11.24
C THR A 110 -19.43 -9.37 -11.38
N ILE A 111 -19.51 -8.29 -12.16
CA ILE A 111 -20.77 -7.62 -12.52
C ILE A 111 -21.76 -8.54 -13.24
N ASP A 112 -21.25 -9.54 -13.96
CA ASP A 112 -22.04 -10.53 -14.71
C ASP A 112 -22.39 -11.77 -13.86
N GLY A 113 -22.03 -11.77 -12.58
CA GLY A 113 -22.31 -12.88 -11.64
C GLY A 113 -21.31 -14.04 -11.70
N GLY A 114 -20.36 -14.04 -12.64
CA GLY A 114 -19.28 -15.03 -12.69
C GLY A 114 -18.28 -14.89 -11.52
N PRO A 115 -17.48 -15.92 -11.20
CA PRO A 115 -16.50 -15.84 -10.13
C PRO A 115 -15.43 -14.77 -10.41
N ALA A 116 -15.08 -13.99 -9.39
CA ALA A 116 -14.03 -12.98 -9.47
C ALA A 116 -12.85 -13.34 -8.55
N SER A 117 -11.64 -13.32 -9.09
CA SER A 117 -10.38 -13.43 -8.32
C SER A 117 -9.65 -12.10 -8.19
N ARG A 118 -10.07 -11.09 -8.95
CA ARG A 118 -9.38 -9.81 -9.06
C ARG A 118 -10.12 -8.73 -8.29
N LEU A 119 -9.35 -7.88 -7.61
CA LEU A 119 -9.85 -6.70 -6.91
C LEU A 119 -9.41 -5.44 -7.63
N ARG A 120 -10.36 -4.52 -7.84
CA ARG A 120 -10.06 -3.15 -8.24
C ARG A 120 -10.25 -2.23 -7.05
N VAL A 121 -9.23 -1.42 -6.76
CA VAL A 121 -9.27 -0.37 -5.74
C VAL A 121 -9.04 0.97 -6.41
N VAL A 122 -9.88 1.96 -6.11
CA VAL A 122 -9.69 3.33 -6.57
C VAL A 122 -9.28 4.18 -5.37
N VAL A 123 -8.14 4.84 -5.46
CA VAL A 123 -7.55 5.66 -4.39
C VAL A 123 -7.44 7.10 -4.86
N SER A 124 -7.85 8.05 -4.03
CA SER A 124 -7.75 9.48 -4.32
C SER A 124 -6.31 9.99 -4.19
N ASN A 125 -6.05 11.20 -4.68
CA ASN A 125 -4.74 11.87 -4.48
C ASN A 125 -4.45 12.19 -2.99
N ARG A 126 -5.43 12.00 -2.09
CA ARG A 126 -5.29 12.17 -0.63
C ARG A 126 -5.01 10.85 0.08
N ASN A 127 -4.68 9.79 -0.66
CA ASN A 127 -4.47 8.43 -0.13
C ASN A 127 -5.74 7.82 0.51
N GLU A 128 -6.92 8.29 0.12
CA GLU A 128 -8.21 7.78 0.61
C GLU A 128 -8.83 6.81 -0.40
N VAL A 129 -9.34 5.68 0.08
CA VAL A 129 -10.12 4.75 -0.77
C VAL A 129 -11.40 5.46 -1.21
N ILE A 130 -11.67 5.46 -2.51
CA ILE A 130 -12.94 5.92 -3.09
C ILE A 130 -13.91 4.73 -3.17
N THR A 131 -13.44 3.59 -3.67
CA THR A 131 -14.19 2.34 -3.74
C THR A 131 -13.26 1.14 -3.92
N ALA A 132 -13.75 -0.06 -3.62
CA ALA A 132 -13.09 -1.32 -3.88
C ALA A 132 -14.12 -2.40 -4.21
N PHE A 133 -13.89 -3.20 -5.26
CA PHE A 133 -14.83 -4.23 -5.68
C PHE A 133 -14.18 -5.36 -6.49
N PRO A 134 -14.69 -6.62 -6.37
CA PRO A 134 -14.30 -7.71 -7.25
C PRO A 134 -14.73 -7.46 -8.70
N PHE A 135 -13.90 -7.84 -9.67
CA PHE A 135 -14.17 -7.65 -11.10
C PHE A 135 -13.57 -8.74 -11.99
#